data_AF-A0A1A6B9Q4-F1
#
_entry.id   AF-A0A1A6B9Q4-F1
#
_cell.length_a   1.000
_cell.length_b   1.000
_cell.length_c   1.000
_cell.angle_alpha   90.00
_cell.angle_beta   90.00
_cell.angle_gamma   90.00
#
_symmetry.space_group_name_H-M   'P 1'
#
loop_
_entity.id
_entity.type
_entity.pdbx_description
1 polymer ?
#
loop_
_entity_poly.entity_id
_entity_poly.type
_entity_poly.pdbx_seq_one_letter_code
_entity_poly.pdbx_strand_id
1 'polypeptide(L)'
;MSPATDTALTIAGFAVSAPFVLFFGLPFGVFTAGVAVDQQQPRPGRRDTLQRAVALAVPTCLLFGIYIAALALAWTASGPTFYYPLVAVPLGFAAWYATLVGLTDWVQHTRMGGPFVENPQAALRRAFASETIDDSERAVNVVIEHLREARIAYPTTGLVAERFGTGWVVYHPATASGTPAGRGVFLVGRDGRVVQRASPPPP
;
A
#
# COMPACT_ATOMS: atom_id res chain seq x y z
N MET A 1 5.75 8.09 -54.67
CA MET A 1 4.68 7.15 -54.27
C MET A 1 3.37 7.64 -54.87
N SER A 2 2.47 6.78 -55.33
CA SER A 2 1.18 7.26 -55.84
C SER A 2 0.31 7.77 -54.68
N PRO A 3 -0.57 8.77 -54.88
CA PRO A 3 -1.48 9.24 -53.84
C PRO A 3 -2.33 8.11 -53.23
N ALA A 4 -2.80 7.18 -54.07
CA ALA A 4 -3.56 6.02 -53.62
C ALA A 4 -2.75 5.09 -52.70
N THR A 5 -1.47 4.87 -53.03
CA THR A 5 -0.57 4.07 -52.20
C THR A 5 -0.27 4.76 -50.86
N ASP A 6 -0.12 6.09 -50.85
CA ASP A 6 0.07 6.88 -49.62
C ASP A 6 -1.11 6.75 -48.67
N THR A 7 -2.31 7.02 -49.16
CA THR A 7 -3.53 6.90 -48.36
C THR A 7 -3.72 5.48 -47.83
N ALA A 8 -3.47 4.45 -48.65
CA ALA A 8 -3.60 3.06 -48.23
C ALA A 8 -2.62 2.69 -47.10
N LEU A 9 -1.35 3.12 -47.19
CA LEU A 9 -0.36 2.88 -46.14
C LEU A 9 -0.68 3.64 -44.85
N THR A 10 -1.18 4.88 -44.96
CA THR A 10 -1.61 5.67 -43.79
C THR A 10 -2.75 4.98 -43.05
N ILE A 11 -3.78 4.55 -43.78
CA ILE A 11 -4.93 3.84 -43.20
C ILE A 11 -4.49 2.52 -42.57
N ALA A 12 -3.67 1.74 -43.28
CA ALA A 12 -3.14 0.48 -42.75
C ALA A 12 -2.30 0.70 -41.49
N GLY A 13 -1.47 1.74 -41.46
CA GLY A 13 -0.66 2.11 -40.30
C GLY A 13 -1.52 2.37 -39.07
N PHE A 14 -2.54 3.23 -39.19
CA PHE A 14 -3.47 3.49 -38.09
C PHE A 14 -4.30 2.26 -37.70
N ALA A 15 -4.75 1.45 -38.66
CA ALA A 15 -5.52 0.25 -38.37
C ALA A 15 -4.70 -0.78 -37.58
N VAL A 16 -3.42 -0.96 -37.92
CA VAL A 16 -2.51 -1.88 -37.24
C VAL A 16 -2.10 -1.34 -35.86
N SER A 17 -1.93 -0.02 -35.70
CA SER A 17 -1.53 0.58 -34.42
C SER A 17 -2.68 0.75 -33.43
N ALA A 18 -3.92 0.88 -33.89
CA ALA A 18 -5.08 1.14 -33.02
C ALA A 18 -5.23 0.10 -31.88
N PRO A 19 -5.09 -1.23 -32.11
CA PRO A 19 -5.12 -2.21 -31.04
C PRO A 19 -4.07 -1.98 -29.96
N PHE A 20 -2.86 -1.55 -30.32
CA PHE A 20 -1.81 -1.24 -29.36
C PHE A 20 -2.19 -0.01 -28.53
N VAL A 21 -2.63 1.07 -29.17
CA VAL A 21 -3.06 2.29 -28.44
C VAL A 21 -4.20 1.99 -27.48
N LEU A 22 -5.18 1.17 -27.90
CA LEU A 22 -6.28 0.73 -27.05
C LEU A 22 -5.82 -0.16 -25.90
N PHE A 23 -4.91 -1.12 -26.15
CA PHE A 23 -4.37 -2.02 -25.14
C PHE A 23 -3.48 -1.32 -24.10
N PHE A 24 -2.84 -0.21 -24.44
CA PHE A 24 -2.07 0.56 -23.46
C PHE A 24 -2.91 1.65 -22.78
N GLY A 25 -3.95 2.16 -23.44
CA GLY A 25 -4.84 3.17 -22.88
C GLY A 25 -5.91 2.61 -21.92
N LEU A 26 -6.63 1.54 -22.30
CA LEU A 26 -7.79 1.05 -21.53
C LEU A 26 -7.43 0.11 -20.36
N PRO A 27 -6.64 -0.96 -20.55
CA PRO A 27 -6.28 -1.89 -19.49
C PRO A 27 -5.42 -1.27 -18.41
N PHE A 28 -4.54 -0.31 -18.75
CA PHE A 28 -3.66 0.31 -17.77
C PHE A 28 -4.48 1.00 -16.66
N GLY A 29 -5.49 1.81 -17.01
CA GLY A 29 -6.36 2.46 -16.03
C GLY A 29 -7.12 1.47 -15.13
N VAL A 30 -7.51 0.32 -15.66
CA VAL A 30 -8.24 -0.73 -14.91
C VAL A 30 -7.29 -1.56 -14.04
N PHE A 31 -6.11 -1.92 -14.55
CA PHE A 31 -5.16 -2.79 -13.86
C PHE A 31 -4.58 -2.09 -12.63
N THR A 32 -4.13 -0.85 -12.76
CA THR A 32 -3.60 -0.07 -11.64
C THR A 32 -4.70 0.38 -10.67
N ALA A 33 -5.93 0.58 -11.14
CA ALA A 33 -7.07 0.78 -10.22
C ALA A 33 -7.32 -0.49 -9.39
N GLY A 34 -7.17 -1.69 -9.98
CA GLY A 34 -7.26 -2.96 -9.27
C GLY A 34 -6.15 -3.17 -8.23
N VAL A 35 -4.90 -2.83 -8.56
CA VAL A 35 -3.76 -2.95 -7.60
C VAL A 35 -3.85 -1.91 -6.47
N ALA A 36 -4.50 -0.77 -6.69
CA ALA A 36 -4.73 0.25 -5.66
C ALA A 36 -5.85 -0.11 -4.67
N VAL A 37 -6.59 -1.20 -4.92
CA VAL A 37 -7.68 -1.75 -4.08
C VAL A 37 -7.16 -2.91 -3.21
N ASP A 38 -5.91 -2.83 -2.74
CA ASP A 38 -5.51 -3.63 -1.59
C ASP A 38 -6.12 -2.98 -0.32
N GLN A 39 -7.09 -3.67 0.27
CA GLN A 39 -8.13 -3.15 1.16
C GLN A 39 -7.69 -2.74 2.59
N GLN A 40 -6.42 -2.38 2.81
CA GLN A 40 -5.93 -2.04 4.16
C GLN A 40 -5.72 -0.54 4.41
N GLN A 41 -6.03 0.33 3.45
CA GLN A 41 -5.87 1.77 3.64
C GLN A 41 -7.12 2.43 4.27
N PRO A 42 -6.99 3.11 5.42
CA PRO A 42 -8.08 3.89 5.99
C PRO A 42 -8.53 4.94 4.99
N ARG A 43 -9.85 5.14 4.86
CA ARG A 43 -10.54 5.96 3.85
C ARG A 43 -9.64 7.05 3.23
N PRO A 44 -9.24 6.92 1.95
CA PRO A 44 -8.36 7.91 1.31
C PRO A 44 -9.05 9.28 1.31
N GLY A 45 -8.28 10.33 1.61
CA GLY A 45 -8.78 11.69 1.57
C GLY A 45 -9.18 12.08 0.15
N ARG A 46 -10.07 13.07 0.00
CA ARG A 46 -10.52 13.56 -1.32
C ARG A 46 -9.35 13.95 -2.26
N ARG A 47 -8.23 14.41 -1.69
CA ARG A 47 -7.00 14.75 -2.42
C ARG A 47 -6.26 13.51 -2.95
N ASP A 48 -6.23 12.42 -2.18
CA ASP A 48 -5.57 11.17 -2.57
C ASP A 48 -6.33 10.50 -3.72
N THR A 49 -7.66 10.53 -3.66
CA THR A 49 -8.51 10.02 -4.76
C THR A 49 -8.30 10.83 -6.04
N LEU A 50 -8.20 12.16 -5.93
CA LEU A 50 -7.92 13.03 -7.08
C LEU A 50 -6.54 12.74 -7.66
N GLN A 51 -5.50 12.61 -6.83
CA GLN A 51 -4.14 12.29 -7.28
C GLN A 51 -4.08 10.93 -7.99
N ARG A 52 -4.76 9.91 -7.46
CA ARG A 52 -4.88 8.60 -8.12
C ARG A 52 -5.63 8.71 -9.44
N ALA A 53 -6.73 9.46 -9.50
CA ALA A 53 -7.47 9.65 -10.76
C ALA A 53 -6.61 10.35 -11.82
N VAL A 54 -5.88 11.41 -11.44
CA VAL A 54 -4.98 12.15 -12.33
C VAL A 54 -3.83 11.26 -12.82
N ALA A 55 -3.24 10.47 -11.92
CA ALA A 55 -2.17 9.51 -12.24
C ALA A 55 -2.56 8.52 -13.35
N LEU A 56 -3.83 8.14 -13.39
CA LEU A 56 -4.37 7.18 -14.35
C LEU A 56 -4.86 7.83 -15.64
N ALA A 57 -5.48 9.00 -15.51
CA ALA A 57 -6.06 9.70 -16.64
C ALA A 57 -4.99 10.36 -17.52
N VAL A 58 -3.98 11.01 -16.93
CA VAL A 58 -3.03 11.85 -17.69
C VAL A 58 -2.20 11.06 -18.73
N PRO A 59 -1.55 9.93 -18.39
CA PRO A 59 -0.79 9.17 -19.39
C PRO A 59 -1.68 8.68 -20.54
N THR A 60 -2.86 8.18 -20.19
CA THR A 60 -3.86 7.67 -21.13
C THR A 60 -4.37 8.76 -22.08
N CYS A 61 -4.73 9.93 -21.54
CA CYS A 61 -5.15 11.08 -22.31
C CYS A 61 -4.06 11.59 -23.26
N LEU A 62 -2.79 11.58 -22.83
CA LEU A 62 -1.66 11.95 -23.69
C LEU A 62 -1.50 11.00 -24.87
N LEU A 63 -1.53 9.69 -24.61
CA LEU A 63 -1.41 8.67 -25.65
C LEU A 63 -2.53 8.79 -26.69
N PHE A 64 -3.79 8.88 -26.25
CA PHE A 64 -4.93 9.06 -27.15
C PHE A 64 -4.91 10.42 -27.85
N GLY A 65 -4.55 11.49 -27.14
CA GLY A 65 -4.49 12.84 -27.69
C GLY A 65 -3.49 12.96 -28.83
N ILE A 66 -2.27 12.42 -28.66
CA ILE A 66 -1.24 12.40 -29.70
C ILE A 66 -1.71 11.57 -30.91
N TYR A 67 -2.35 10.44 -30.66
CA TYR A 67 -2.86 9.57 -31.72
C TYR A 67 -3.98 10.23 -32.55
N ILE A 68 -4.96 10.86 -31.89
CA ILE A 68 -6.06 11.58 -32.54
C ILE A 68 -5.54 12.81 -33.29
N ALA A 69 -4.59 13.55 -32.71
CA ALA A 69 -3.96 14.69 -33.36
C ALA A 69 -3.25 14.28 -34.65
N ALA A 70 -2.50 13.16 -34.64
CA ALA A 70 -1.86 12.63 -35.83
C ALA A 70 -2.87 12.21 -36.91
N LEU A 71 -4.00 11.62 -36.52
CA LEU A 71 -5.08 11.28 -37.45
C LEU A 71 -5.70 12.53 -38.09
N ALA A 72 -5.96 13.57 -37.30
CA ALA A 72 -6.48 14.85 -37.78
C ALA A 72 -5.50 15.55 -38.74
N LEU A 73 -4.20 15.52 -38.41
CA LEU A 73 -3.15 16.05 -39.28
C LEU A 73 -3.05 15.27 -40.59
N ALA A 74 -3.12 13.94 -40.55
CA ALA A 74 -3.14 13.12 -41.76
C ALA A 74 -4.34 13.42 -42.66
N TRP A 75 -5.51 13.75 -42.09
CA TRP A 75 -6.69 14.14 -42.87
C TRP A 75 -6.62 15.53 -43.49
N THR A 76 -5.85 16.44 -42.90
CA THR A 76 -5.76 17.84 -43.35
C THR A 76 -4.53 18.13 -44.20
N ALA A 77 -3.55 17.23 -44.20
CA ALA A 77 -2.33 17.36 -44.98
C ALA A 77 -2.59 17.14 -46.48
N SER A 78 -2.00 18.00 -47.32
CA SER A 78 -2.00 17.86 -48.78
C SER A 78 -0.77 17.09 -49.32
N GLY A 79 0.17 16.73 -48.43
CA GLY A 79 1.41 16.02 -48.74
C GLY A 79 1.36 14.53 -48.42
N PRO A 80 2.50 13.82 -48.47
CA PRO A 80 2.57 12.43 -48.04
C PRO A 80 2.18 12.29 -46.57
N THR A 81 1.43 11.26 -46.23
CA THR A 81 0.83 11.05 -44.90
C THR A 81 1.24 9.73 -44.25
N PHE A 82 1.90 8.82 -44.99
CA PHE A 82 2.24 7.48 -44.49
C PHE A 82 3.08 7.47 -43.21
N TYR A 83 3.84 8.55 -42.95
CA TYR A 83 4.72 8.65 -41.78
C TYR A 83 4.00 9.08 -40.50
N TYR A 84 2.79 9.64 -40.57
CA TYR A 84 2.04 10.06 -39.38
C TYR A 84 1.87 8.95 -38.34
N PRO A 85 1.36 7.74 -38.68
CA PRO A 85 1.27 6.66 -37.70
C PRO A 85 2.64 6.19 -37.19
N LEU A 86 3.67 6.20 -38.06
CA LEU A 86 5.03 5.78 -37.70
C LEU A 86 5.70 6.72 -36.69
N VAL A 87 5.36 8.01 -36.70
CA VAL A 87 5.87 9.01 -35.74
C VAL A 87 4.97 9.09 -34.51
N ALA A 88 3.65 9.07 -34.71
CA ALA A 88 2.67 9.25 -33.64
C ALA A 88 2.72 8.14 -32.60
N VAL A 89 2.95 6.89 -33.02
CA VAL A 89 2.99 5.76 -32.09
C VAL A 89 4.22 5.84 -31.17
N PRO A 90 5.47 5.91 -31.65
CA PRO A 90 6.63 6.08 -30.78
C PRO A 90 6.56 7.34 -29.92
N LEU A 91 6.10 8.46 -30.48
CA LEU A 91 5.97 9.71 -29.73
C LEU A 91 4.92 9.62 -28.62
N GLY A 92 3.76 9.02 -28.92
CA GLY A 92 2.71 8.76 -27.95
C GLY A 92 3.19 7.87 -26.82
N PHE A 93 3.91 6.79 -27.14
CA PHE A 93 4.50 5.90 -26.13
C PHE A 93 5.59 6.58 -25.30
N ALA A 94 6.45 7.38 -25.91
CA ALA A 94 7.48 8.13 -25.19
C ALA A 94 6.86 9.13 -24.21
N ALA A 95 5.84 9.88 -24.65
CA ALA A 95 5.10 10.81 -23.80
C ALA A 95 4.37 10.08 -22.67
N TRP A 96 3.70 8.97 -22.98
CA TRP A 96 3.05 8.11 -22.00
C TRP A 96 4.04 7.61 -20.95
N TYR A 97 5.18 7.07 -21.37
CA TYR A 97 6.21 6.53 -20.48
C TYR A 97 6.86 7.61 -19.62
N ALA A 98 7.24 8.75 -20.21
CA ALA A 98 7.80 9.89 -19.48
C ALA A 98 6.82 10.41 -18.42
N THR A 99 5.53 10.41 -18.72
CA THR A 99 4.49 10.78 -17.75
C THR A 99 4.44 9.79 -16.59
N LEU A 100 4.53 8.48 -16.85
CA LEU A 100 4.57 7.48 -15.78
C LEU A 100 5.80 7.65 -14.89
N VAL A 101 6.98 7.83 -15.47
CA VAL A 101 8.22 8.01 -14.72
C VAL A 101 8.16 9.31 -13.89
N GLY A 102 7.80 10.43 -14.52
CA GLY A 102 7.71 11.72 -13.83
C GLY A 102 6.64 11.73 -12.73
N LEU A 103 5.52 11.06 -12.95
CA LEU A 103 4.47 10.95 -11.95
C LEU A 103 4.88 10.02 -10.80
N THR A 104 5.60 8.94 -11.07
CA THR A 104 6.15 8.06 -10.03
C THR A 104 7.15 8.82 -9.16
N ASP A 105 8.06 9.55 -9.77
CA ASP A 105 9.03 10.40 -9.07
C ASP A 105 8.32 11.49 -8.25
N TRP A 106 7.34 12.18 -8.84
CA TRP A 106 6.54 13.20 -8.14
C TRP A 106 5.79 12.64 -6.94
N VAL A 107 5.15 11.46 -7.06
CA VAL A 107 4.47 10.81 -5.93
C VAL A 107 5.45 10.43 -4.83
N GLN A 108 6.64 9.93 -5.18
CA GLN A 108 7.68 9.62 -4.20
C GLN A 108 8.18 10.89 -3.49
N HIS A 109 8.43 11.96 -4.25
CA HIS A 109 8.91 13.23 -3.72
C HIS A 109 7.88 13.92 -2.84
N THR A 110 6.60 13.93 -3.25
CA THR A 110 5.52 14.51 -2.44
C THR A 110 5.18 13.68 -1.21
N ARG A 111 5.33 12.36 -1.23
CA ARG A 111 5.23 11.53 -0.02
C ARG A 111 6.37 11.77 0.96
N MET A 112 7.55 12.19 0.49
CA MET A 112 8.66 12.60 1.35
C MET A 112 8.48 14.02 1.92
N GLY A 113 7.74 14.89 1.22
CA GLY A 113 7.48 16.28 1.64
C GLY A 113 6.15 16.53 2.37
N GLY A 114 5.20 15.60 2.35
CA GLY A 114 4.00 15.66 3.19
C GLY A 114 4.39 15.53 4.66
N PRO A 115 3.57 16.03 5.62
CA PRO A 115 3.78 15.71 7.03
C PRO A 115 3.89 14.20 7.10
N PHE A 116 5.08 13.72 7.47
CA PHE A 116 5.38 12.31 7.64
C PHE A 116 4.12 11.75 8.30
N VAL A 117 3.35 10.92 7.59
CA VAL A 117 2.39 10.05 8.25
C VAL A 117 3.32 9.17 9.03
N GLU A 118 3.62 9.64 10.25
CA GLU A 118 4.49 8.98 11.19
C GLU A 118 3.94 7.57 11.17
N ASN A 119 4.75 6.64 10.64
CA ASN A 119 4.33 5.27 10.45
C ASN A 119 3.58 4.92 11.75
N PRO A 120 2.32 4.48 11.75
CA PRO A 120 1.58 4.31 12.99
C PRO A 120 2.42 3.51 13.98
N GLN A 121 3.24 2.59 13.48
CA GLN A 121 4.25 1.86 14.23
C GLN A 121 5.43 2.70 14.75
N ALA A 122 5.91 3.73 14.07
CA ALA A 122 6.91 4.69 14.54
C ALA A 122 6.34 5.68 15.59
N ALA A 123 5.12 6.17 15.40
CA ALA A 123 4.42 7.01 16.39
C ALA A 123 4.11 6.21 17.66
N LEU A 124 3.63 4.97 17.48
CA LEU A 124 3.44 4.02 18.57
C LEU A 124 4.80 3.65 19.20
N ARG A 125 5.85 3.38 18.42
CA ARG A 125 7.21 3.13 18.96
C ARG A 125 7.71 4.32 19.77
N ARG A 126 7.43 5.56 19.37
CA ARG A 126 7.86 6.76 20.09
C ARG A 126 7.04 6.98 21.37
N ALA A 127 5.73 6.74 21.31
CA ALA A 127 4.84 6.80 22.48
C ALA A 127 5.11 5.67 23.49
N PHE A 128 5.52 4.48 23.03
CA PHE A 128 5.83 3.32 23.89
C PHE A 128 7.32 3.22 24.28
N ALA A 129 8.24 3.87 23.56
CA ALA A 129 9.65 3.95 23.94
C ALA A 129 9.88 4.88 25.14
N SER A 130 8.93 5.74 25.49
CA SER A 130 8.99 6.56 26.72
C SER A 130 8.54 5.80 27.98
N GLU A 131 7.97 4.59 27.85
CA GLU A 131 7.42 3.84 28.98
C GLU A 131 8.11 2.48 29.14
N THR A 132 9.41 2.48 29.44
CA THR A 132 10.12 1.26 29.83
C THR A 132 9.65 0.81 31.22
N ILE A 133 9.01 -0.35 31.27
CA ILE A 133 8.61 -1.03 32.51
C ILE A 133 9.85 -1.70 33.13
N ASP A 134 10.56 -0.96 33.98
CA ASP A 134 11.72 -1.46 34.73
C ASP A 134 11.35 -2.10 36.08
N ASP A 135 10.05 -2.15 36.40
CA ASP A 135 9.53 -2.60 37.70
C ASP A 135 8.54 -3.77 37.56
N SER A 136 8.68 -4.76 38.44
CA SER A 136 7.87 -5.98 38.47
C SER A 136 6.40 -5.68 38.81
N GLU A 137 6.13 -4.75 39.72
CA GLU A 137 4.77 -4.33 40.07
C GLU A 137 4.05 -3.68 38.88
N ARG A 138 4.80 -2.90 38.10
CA ARG A 138 4.27 -2.25 36.91
C ARG A 138 3.99 -3.26 35.79
N ALA A 139 4.77 -4.34 35.68
CA ALA A 139 4.48 -5.45 34.77
C ALA A 139 3.19 -6.20 35.16
N VAL A 140 2.96 -6.44 36.46
CA VAL A 140 1.72 -7.06 36.96
C VAL A 140 0.52 -6.18 36.68
N ASN A 141 0.60 -4.87 36.96
CA ASN A 141 -0.50 -3.93 36.70
C ASN A 141 -0.89 -3.87 35.22
N VAL A 142 0.08 -3.93 34.31
CA VAL A 142 -0.18 -3.97 32.86
C VAL A 142 -0.92 -5.25 32.45
N VAL A 143 -0.62 -6.39 33.08
CA VAL A 143 -1.35 -7.64 32.83
C VAL A 143 -2.77 -7.60 33.42
N ILE A 144 -2.94 -7.05 34.62
CA ILE A 144 -4.28 -6.87 35.23
C ILE A 144 -5.16 -5.97 34.36
N GLU A 145 -4.60 -4.87 33.87
CA GLU A 145 -5.30 -3.94 32.98
C GLU A 145 -5.67 -4.62 31.66
N HIS A 146 -4.74 -5.35 31.05
CA HIS A 146 -5.00 -6.10 29.83
C HIS A 146 -6.12 -7.16 30.00
N LEU A 147 -6.11 -7.90 31.11
CA LEU A 147 -7.16 -8.88 31.44
C LEU A 147 -8.52 -8.22 31.61
N ARG A 148 -8.55 -7.02 32.22
CA ARG A 148 -9.76 -6.21 32.41
C ARG A 148 -10.31 -5.71 31.07
N GLU A 149 -9.47 -5.12 30.23
CA GLU A 149 -9.86 -4.63 28.89
C GLU A 149 -10.34 -5.77 27.99
N ALA A 150 -9.63 -6.89 27.99
CA ALA A 150 -9.96 -8.07 27.19
C ALA A 150 -11.12 -8.90 27.75
N ARG A 151 -11.65 -8.56 28.94
CA ARG A 151 -12.69 -9.30 29.67
C ARG A 151 -12.36 -10.78 29.85
N ILE A 152 -11.08 -11.09 30.06
CA ILE A 152 -10.62 -12.47 30.28
C ILE A 152 -10.79 -12.80 31.76
N ALA A 153 -11.56 -13.86 32.06
CA ALA A 153 -11.72 -14.36 33.42
C ALA A 153 -10.44 -15.09 33.86
N TYR A 154 -9.48 -14.33 34.42
CA TYR A 154 -8.23 -14.83 34.98
C TYR A 154 -8.01 -14.26 36.39
N PRO A 155 -7.47 -15.03 37.35
CA PRO A 155 -7.19 -14.51 38.69
C PRO A 155 -6.16 -13.37 38.63
N THR A 156 -6.55 -12.19 39.12
CA THR A 156 -5.70 -10.99 39.17
C THR A 156 -4.96 -10.83 40.50
N THR A 157 -5.31 -11.64 41.51
CA THR A 157 -4.63 -11.69 42.80
C THR A 157 -3.51 -12.72 42.81
N GLY A 158 -2.40 -12.44 43.49
CA GLY A 158 -1.29 -13.38 43.64
C GLY A 158 -0.41 -13.58 42.40
N LEU A 159 -0.51 -12.70 41.40
CA LEU A 159 0.36 -12.73 40.22
C LEU A 159 1.81 -12.42 40.60
N VAL A 160 2.74 -13.22 40.07
CA VAL A 160 4.18 -13.05 40.24
C VAL A 160 4.79 -12.66 38.90
N ALA A 161 5.63 -11.62 38.90
CA ALA A 161 6.41 -11.20 37.74
C ALA A 161 7.88 -11.60 37.93
N GLU A 162 8.40 -12.42 37.02
CA GLU A 162 9.79 -12.84 36.98
C GLU A 162 10.49 -12.24 35.76
N ARG A 163 11.75 -11.83 35.90
CA ARG A 163 12.48 -11.20 34.79
C ARG A 163 12.91 -12.25 33.77
N PHE A 164 12.55 -12.04 32.50
CA PHE A 164 12.89 -12.95 31.41
C PHE A 164 13.44 -12.18 30.20
N GLY A 165 14.75 -12.30 29.98
CA GLY A 165 15.45 -11.56 28.93
C GLY A 165 15.34 -10.04 29.14
N THR A 166 14.77 -9.34 28.15
CA THR A 166 14.56 -7.89 28.19
C THR A 166 13.20 -7.48 28.75
N GLY A 167 12.36 -8.42 29.19
CA GLY A 167 11.01 -8.16 29.70
C GLY A 167 10.68 -8.98 30.96
N TRP A 168 9.39 -9.19 31.21
CA TRP A 168 8.84 -9.87 32.38
C TRP A 168 7.92 -11.02 31.97
N VAL A 169 7.94 -12.09 32.73
CA VAL A 169 6.97 -13.18 32.65
C VAL A 169 6.06 -13.06 33.86
N VAL A 170 4.76 -12.89 33.64
CA VAL A 170 3.76 -12.82 34.70
C VAL A 170 2.93 -14.10 34.72
N TYR A 171 2.83 -14.72 35.89
CA TYR A 171 2.09 -15.97 36.08
C TYR A 171 1.49 -16.06 37.49
N HIS A 172 0.46 -16.89 37.66
CA HIS A 172 -0.05 -17.25 38.98
C HIS A 172 0.71 -18.47 39.51
N PRO A 173 1.38 -18.40 40.68
CA PRO A 173 2.04 -19.55 41.28
C PRO A 173 0.99 -20.60 41.67
N ALA A 174 1.25 -21.87 41.38
CA ALA A 174 0.32 -22.93 41.72
C ALA A 174 0.24 -23.09 43.25
N THR A 175 -0.98 -23.10 43.81
CA THR A 175 -1.17 -23.59 45.17
C THR A 175 -0.94 -25.09 45.18
N ALA A 176 -0.30 -25.62 46.22
CA ALA A 176 0.07 -27.03 46.37
C ALA A 176 -1.15 -28.01 46.32
N SER A 177 -2.37 -27.49 46.31
CA SER A 177 -3.62 -28.25 46.16
C SER A 177 -4.03 -28.40 44.69
N GLY A 178 -3.34 -29.27 43.97
CA GLY A 178 -3.90 -30.28 43.04
C GLY A 178 -4.84 -29.93 41.87
N THR A 179 -5.34 -28.70 41.70
CA THR A 179 -6.29 -28.37 40.61
C THR A 179 -5.69 -27.31 39.69
N PRO A 180 -5.31 -27.64 38.43
CA PRO A 180 -4.67 -26.72 37.51
C PRO A 180 -5.72 -25.78 36.89
N ALA A 181 -6.14 -24.76 37.62
CA ALA A 181 -6.87 -23.65 37.03
C ALA A 181 -5.92 -22.91 36.07
N GLY A 182 -6.11 -23.12 34.77
CA GLY A 182 -5.55 -22.34 33.65
C GLY A 182 -4.15 -21.75 33.87
N ARG A 183 -3.10 -22.49 33.50
CA ARG A 183 -1.73 -21.96 33.39
C ARG A 183 -1.64 -20.99 32.19
N GLY A 184 -2.03 -19.73 32.40
CA GLY A 184 -1.76 -18.62 31.50
C GLY A 184 -0.39 -18.05 31.81
N VAL A 185 0.55 -18.15 30.88
CA VAL A 185 1.84 -17.45 30.98
C VAL A 185 1.74 -16.20 30.13
N PHE A 186 1.90 -15.04 30.77
CA PHE A 186 1.84 -13.74 30.10
C PHE A 186 3.26 -13.20 29.95
N LEU A 187 3.71 -13.08 28.70
CA LEU A 187 4.98 -12.47 28.39
C LEU A 187 4.75 -10.97 28.22
N VAL A 188 5.36 -10.17 29.10
CA VAL A 188 5.35 -8.71 29.06
C VAL A 188 6.68 -8.25 28.49
N GLY A 189 6.68 -7.76 27.27
CA GLY A 189 7.86 -7.17 26.66
C GLY A 189 8.29 -5.87 27.36
N ARG A 190 9.51 -5.40 27.12
CA ARG A 190 10.03 -4.11 27.61
C ARG A 190 9.17 -2.90 27.18
N ASP A 191 8.39 -3.12 26.14
CA ASP A 191 7.45 -2.22 25.48
C ASP A 191 6.01 -2.35 26.02
N GLY A 192 5.79 -3.08 27.11
CA GLY A 192 4.47 -3.27 27.73
C GLY A 192 3.54 -4.20 26.95
N ARG A 193 4.01 -4.82 25.85
CA ARG A 193 3.21 -5.77 25.09
C ARG A 193 3.01 -7.05 25.88
N VAL A 194 1.75 -7.39 26.16
CA VAL A 194 1.36 -8.66 26.75
C VAL A 194 1.06 -9.66 25.65
N VAL A 195 1.87 -10.71 25.53
CA VAL A 195 1.60 -11.88 24.68
C VAL A 195 1.18 -13.02 25.58
N GLN A 196 -0.08 -13.42 25.48
CA GLN A 196 -0.59 -14.61 26.17
C GLN A 196 -0.13 -15.85 25.40
N ARG A 197 0.74 -16.67 26.00
CA ARG A 197 0.95 -18.04 25.53
C ARG A 197 0.14 -18.98 26.42
N ALA A 198 -0.94 -19.52 25.87
CA ALA A 198 -1.56 -20.71 26.45
C ALA A 198 -0.61 -21.89 26.25
N SER A 199 -0.25 -22.58 27.34
CA SER A 199 0.44 -23.86 27.22
C SER A 199 -0.52 -24.88 26.61
N PRO A 200 -0.08 -25.75 25.68
CA PRO A 200 -0.90 -26.89 25.26
C PRO A 200 -1.22 -27.77 26.48
N PRO A 201 -2.38 -28.46 26.49
CA PRO A 201 -2.67 -29.45 27.51
C PRO A 201 -1.58 -30.55 27.47
N PRO A 202 -1.14 -31.07 28.64
CA PRO A 202 -0.16 -32.15 28.69
C PRO A 202 -0.72 -33.40 27.97
N PRO A 203 0.16 -34.27 27.43
CA PRO A 203 -0.23 -35.48 26.68
C PRO A 203 -1.03 -36.47 27.52
#